data_AF-V5H3X2-F1
#
_entry.id   AF-V5H3X2-F1
#
_cell.length_a   1.000
_cell.length_b   1.000
_cell.length_c   1.000
_cell.angle_alpha   90.00
_cell.angle_beta   90.00
_cell.angle_gamma   90.00
#
_symmetry.space_group_name_H-M   'P 1'
#
loop_
_entity.id
_entity.type
_entity.pdbx_description
1 polymer ?
#
loop_
_entity_poly.entity_id
_entity_poly.type
_entity_poly.pdbx_seq_one_letter_code
_entity_poly.pdbx_strand_id
1 'polypeptide(L)'
;MKHFLLLMGLCLSTNALAAEQTLYNTLGQIVYVEQNNGKSWVIADDIHCEAKKNLTQCKYKEGTTQRSVEGLLAKQLMKALHPFTAAYSNNKNNHNQLSVKIVKCFKQQAKNSVGQPEGDYQYQCLVEK
;
A
#
# COMPACT_ATOMS: atom_id res chain seq x y z
N MET A 1 13.30 -14.16 45.14
CA MET A 1 13.90 -14.01 43.79
C MET A 1 12.81 -13.52 42.85
N LYS A 2 12.91 -12.28 42.36
CA LYS A 2 11.90 -11.66 41.46
C LYS A 2 12.04 -12.25 40.05
N HIS A 3 10.98 -12.86 39.53
CA HIS A 3 10.88 -13.26 38.13
C HIS A 3 10.35 -12.08 37.32
N PHE A 4 11.25 -11.40 36.60
CA PHE A 4 10.90 -10.55 35.47
C PHE A 4 11.18 -11.40 34.22
N LEU A 5 10.14 -11.85 33.53
CA LEU A 5 10.30 -12.43 32.20
C LEU A 5 9.46 -11.63 31.21
N LEU A 6 10.19 -11.08 30.24
CA LEU A 6 9.77 -10.18 29.19
C LEU A 6 8.51 -10.67 28.48
N LEU A 7 7.51 -9.81 28.43
CA LEU A 7 6.33 -9.98 27.58
C LEU A 7 6.12 -8.68 26.80
N MET A 8 7.12 -8.29 26.00
CA MET A 8 6.98 -7.23 25.01
C MET A 8 7.87 -7.55 23.80
N GLY A 9 7.26 -7.73 22.63
CA GLY A 9 8.02 -7.84 21.39
C GLY A 9 7.31 -8.33 20.13
N LEU A 10 6.04 -8.78 20.18
CA LEU A 10 5.40 -9.42 19.02
C LEU A 10 4.31 -8.59 18.29
N CYS A 11 3.97 -7.38 18.76
CA CYS A 11 2.86 -6.60 18.19
C CYS A 11 3.22 -5.57 17.11
N LEU A 12 4.49 -5.44 16.71
CA LEU A 12 4.90 -4.39 15.75
C LEU A 12 5.03 -4.89 14.29
N SER A 13 5.27 -6.18 14.07
CA SER A 13 5.47 -6.73 12.71
C SER A 13 4.17 -7.06 11.97
N THR A 14 3.08 -7.36 12.67
CA THR A 14 1.80 -7.74 12.04
C THR A 14 1.10 -6.57 11.35
N ASN A 15 1.22 -5.36 11.89
CA ASN A 15 0.59 -4.17 11.35
C ASN A 15 1.21 -3.71 10.02
N ALA A 16 2.54 -3.85 9.88
CA ALA A 16 3.24 -3.49 8.64
C ALA A 16 2.82 -4.41 7.48
N LEU A 17 2.84 -5.72 7.71
CA LEU A 17 2.45 -6.71 6.70
C LEU A 17 0.99 -6.54 6.26
N ALA A 18 0.07 -6.28 7.21
CA ALA A 18 -1.33 -6.04 6.89
C ALA A 18 -1.56 -4.75 6.07
N ALA A 19 -0.81 -3.69 6.36
CA ALA A 19 -0.86 -2.45 5.59
C ALA A 19 -0.33 -2.65 4.16
N GLU A 20 0.78 -3.37 4.00
CA GLU A 20 1.37 -3.69 2.70
C GLU A 20 0.44 -4.57 1.85
N GLN A 21 -0.17 -5.59 2.45
CA GLN A 21 -1.17 -6.41 1.77
C GLN A 21 -2.39 -5.59 1.34
N THR A 22 -2.89 -4.70 2.22
CA THR A 22 -4.04 -3.83 1.92
C THR A 22 -3.71 -2.90 0.75
N LEU A 23 -2.51 -2.31 0.74
CA LEU A 23 -2.06 -1.44 -0.34
C LEU A 23 -1.88 -2.21 -1.65
N TYR A 24 -1.23 -3.37 -1.62
CA TYR A 24 -1.09 -4.25 -2.79
C TYR A 24 -2.47 -4.61 -3.38
N ASN A 25 -3.40 -5.05 -2.55
CA ASN A 25 -4.73 -5.45 -3.01
C ASN A 25 -5.54 -4.29 -3.58
N THR A 26 -5.45 -3.11 -2.96
CA THR A 26 -6.14 -1.91 -3.45
C THR A 26 -5.54 -1.44 -4.77
N LEU A 27 -4.20 -1.43 -4.89
CA LEU A 27 -3.52 -1.13 -6.14
C LEU A 27 -3.88 -2.14 -7.23
N GLY A 28 -3.92 -3.44 -6.92
CA GLY A 28 -4.34 -4.48 -7.87
C GLY A 28 -5.74 -4.31 -8.44
N GLN A 29 -6.59 -3.47 -7.83
CA GLN A 29 -7.91 -3.12 -8.37
C GLN A 29 -7.88 -1.90 -9.31
N ILE A 30 -6.82 -1.09 -9.28
CA ILE A 30 -6.75 0.19 -9.99
C ILE A 30 -5.60 0.29 -11.00
N VAL A 31 -4.54 -0.49 -10.86
CA VAL A 31 -3.37 -0.46 -11.76
C VAL A 31 -3.16 -1.83 -12.40
N TYR A 32 -2.51 -1.81 -13.58
CA TYR A 32 -2.00 -3.02 -14.23
C TYR A 32 -1.14 -3.86 -13.28
N VAL A 33 -1.44 -5.17 -13.23
CA VAL A 33 -0.67 -6.17 -12.51
C VAL A 33 0.26 -6.84 -13.49
N GLU A 34 1.57 -6.62 -13.37
CA GLU A 34 2.55 -7.36 -14.15
C GLU A 34 2.85 -8.69 -13.46
N GLN A 35 2.65 -9.80 -14.18
CA GLN A 35 3.00 -11.13 -13.70
C GLN A 35 4.22 -11.65 -14.48
N ASN A 36 5.34 -11.82 -13.79
CA ASN A 36 6.56 -12.35 -14.39
C ASN A 36 7.21 -13.38 -13.46
N ASN A 37 7.45 -14.59 -13.97
CA ASN A 37 8.10 -15.69 -13.25
C ASN A 37 7.50 -15.97 -11.85
N GLY A 38 6.16 -15.95 -11.74
CA GLY A 38 5.44 -16.21 -10.49
C GLY A 38 5.47 -15.04 -9.49
N LYS A 39 6.02 -13.89 -9.87
CA LYS A 39 5.94 -12.64 -9.10
C LYS A 39 4.84 -11.76 -9.67
N SER A 40 4.07 -11.10 -8.81
CA SER A 40 3.07 -10.12 -9.22
C SER A 40 3.47 -8.75 -8.67
N TRP A 41 3.62 -7.80 -9.58
CA TRP A 41 3.96 -6.42 -9.27
C TRP A 41 2.79 -5.51 -9.63
N VAL A 42 2.57 -4.53 -8.77
CA VAL A 42 1.70 -3.40 -9.05
C VAL A 42 2.47 -2.11 -8.85
N ILE A 43 2.45 -1.26 -9.87
CA ILE A 43 3.23 -0.02 -9.94
C ILE A 43 2.29 1.11 -10.36
N ALA A 44 2.29 2.19 -9.58
CA ALA A 44 1.68 3.45 -9.97
C ALA A 44 2.62 4.60 -9.64
N ASP A 45 2.71 5.55 -10.56
CA ASP A 45 3.48 6.78 -10.40
C ASP A 45 2.53 7.97 -10.21
N ASP A 46 3.04 9.06 -9.63
CA ASP A 46 2.38 10.35 -9.46
C ASP A 46 0.93 10.25 -8.94
N ILE A 47 0.70 9.46 -7.88
CA ILE A 47 -0.62 9.33 -7.27
C ILE A 47 -0.96 10.62 -6.53
N HIS A 48 -1.99 11.32 -6.99
CA HIS A 48 -2.54 12.53 -6.38
C HIS A 48 -4.01 12.29 -6.04
N CYS A 49 -4.30 12.20 -4.75
CA CYS A 49 -5.65 12.06 -4.23
C CYS A 49 -6.12 13.35 -3.56
N GLU A 50 -7.38 13.68 -3.80
CA GLU A 50 -8.06 14.80 -3.16
C GLU A 50 -9.45 14.34 -2.66
N ALA A 51 -9.76 14.70 -1.42
CA ALA A 51 -11.10 14.55 -0.86
C ALA A 51 -11.74 15.93 -0.66
N LYS A 52 -12.87 16.15 -1.34
CA LYS A 52 -13.71 17.35 -1.25
C LYS A 52 -15.12 16.98 -0.81
N LYS A 53 -15.53 17.35 0.41
CA LYS A 53 -16.86 17.13 1.03
C LYS A 53 -17.47 15.73 0.80
N ASN A 54 -17.98 15.43 -0.40
CA ASN A 54 -18.63 14.17 -0.77
C ASN A 54 -17.92 13.38 -1.89
N LEU A 55 -16.93 13.96 -2.56
CA LEU A 55 -16.21 13.34 -3.67
C LEU A 55 -14.75 13.10 -3.28
N THR A 56 -14.28 11.89 -3.56
CA THR A 56 -12.86 11.55 -3.49
C THR A 56 -12.43 11.11 -4.87
N GLN A 57 -11.34 11.69 -5.35
CA GLN A 57 -10.75 11.35 -6.63
C GLN A 57 -9.24 11.15 -6.44
N CYS A 58 -8.69 10.15 -7.12
CA CYS A 58 -7.26 9.92 -7.21
C CYS A 58 -6.85 9.86 -8.69
N LYS A 59 -5.85 10.64 -9.07
CA LYS A 59 -5.19 10.58 -10.37
C LYS A 59 -3.83 9.91 -10.21
N TYR A 60 -3.41 9.11 -11.18
CA TYR A 60 -2.14 8.39 -11.15
C TYR A 60 -1.66 8.11 -12.57
N LYS A 61 -0.42 7.68 -12.70
CA LYS A 61 0.17 7.18 -13.94
C LYS A 61 0.36 5.67 -13.86
N GLU A 62 -0.06 5.03 -14.93
CA GLU A 62 0.12 3.61 -15.21
C GLU A 62 1.05 3.50 -16.43
N GLY A 63 2.35 3.30 -16.16
CA GLY A 63 3.39 3.46 -17.18
C GLY A 63 3.35 4.87 -17.78
N THR A 64 3.01 4.99 -19.06
CA THR A 64 2.91 6.29 -19.75
C THR A 64 1.50 6.89 -19.76
N THR A 65 0.50 6.20 -19.19
CA THR A 65 -0.91 6.60 -19.30
C THR A 65 -1.41 7.25 -18.02
N GLN A 66 -2.00 8.44 -18.12
CA GLN A 66 -2.70 9.09 -17.00
C GLN A 66 -4.07 8.41 -16.80
N ARG A 67 -4.37 8.03 -15.56
CA ARG A 67 -5.63 7.41 -15.14
C ARG A 67 -6.24 8.14 -13.95
N SER A 68 -7.51 7.88 -13.70
CA SER A 68 -8.24 8.41 -12.55
C SER A 68 -9.24 7.40 -12.01
N VAL A 69 -9.37 7.35 -10.69
CA VAL A 69 -10.41 6.62 -9.97
C VAL A 69 -11.16 7.56 -9.04
N GLU A 70 -12.43 7.29 -8.81
CA GLU A 70 -13.33 8.14 -8.02
C GLU A 70 -14.16 7.33 -7.01
N GLY A 71 -14.81 8.03 -6.09
CA GLY A 71 -15.78 7.44 -5.17
C GLY A 71 -15.16 6.50 -4.15
N LEU A 72 -15.74 5.31 -3.99
CA LEU A 72 -15.33 4.34 -2.96
C LEU A 72 -13.89 3.86 -3.16
N LEU A 73 -13.50 3.60 -4.42
CA LEU A 73 -12.18 3.04 -4.74
C LEU A 73 -11.07 4.06 -4.48
N ALA A 74 -11.31 5.35 -4.77
CA ALA A 74 -10.41 6.44 -4.41
C ALA A 74 -10.26 6.60 -2.88
N LYS A 75 -11.36 6.44 -2.12
CA LYS A 75 -11.31 6.45 -0.64
C LYS A 75 -10.49 5.28 -0.09
N GLN A 76 -10.65 4.09 -0.67
CA GLN A 76 -9.87 2.90 -0.30
C GLN A 76 -8.38 3.14 -0.56
N LEU A 77 -8.02 3.72 -1.71
CA LEU A 77 -6.63 4.04 -2.05
C LEU A 77 -6.03 5.03 -1.05
N MET A 78 -6.72 6.15 -0.76
CA MET A 78 -6.27 7.11 0.25
C MET A 78 -6.03 6.45 1.61
N LYS A 79 -6.96 5.58 2.05
CA LYS A 79 -6.83 4.87 3.33
C LYS A 79 -5.66 3.89 3.32
N ALA A 80 -5.44 3.17 2.22
CA ALA A 80 -4.36 2.21 2.08
C ALA A 80 -2.98 2.88 2.04
N LEU A 81 -2.89 4.09 1.48
CA LEU A 81 -1.64 4.87 1.44
C LEU A 81 -1.35 5.61 2.75
N HIS A 82 -2.36 5.89 3.57
CA HIS A 82 -2.22 6.68 4.79
C HIS A 82 -1.10 6.20 5.73
N PRO A 83 -0.95 4.88 6.05
CA PRO A 83 0.13 4.40 6.91
C PRO A 83 1.54 4.71 6.40
N PHE A 84 1.71 4.82 5.08
CA PHE A 84 3.00 5.06 4.43
C PHE A 84 3.31 6.56 4.27
N THR A 85 2.28 7.40 4.36
CA THR A 85 2.32 8.81 3.94
C THR A 85 1.98 9.82 5.03
N ALA A 86 1.61 9.34 6.24
CA ALA A 86 1.15 10.09 7.42
C ALA A 86 2.02 11.28 7.92
N ALA A 87 3.03 11.72 7.17
CA ALA A 87 3.83 12.92 7.45
C ALA A 87 3.27 14.22 6.84
N TYR A 88 2.28 14.20 5.93
CA TYR A 88 1.76 15.42 5.29
C TYR A 88 0.23 15.47 5.28
N SER A 89 -0.37 15.82 6.42
CA SER A 89 -1.73 16.36 6.45
C SER A 89 -1.63 17.88 6.52
N ASN A 90 -1.68 18.54 5.36
CA ASN A 90 -1.75 20.00 5.31
C ASN A 90 -3.22 20.41 5.49
N ASN A 91 -3.66 20.41 6.75
CA ASN A 91 -5.05 20.62 7.15
C ASN A 91 -5.47 22.10 7.06
N LYS A 92 -5.15 22.77 5.95
CA LYS A 92 -5.34 24.22 5.87
C LYS A 92 -6.71 24.65 5.34
N ASN A 93 -7.58 23.74 4.85
CA ASN A 93 -8.87 24.13 4.27
C ASN A 93 -9.90 22.97 4.16
N ASN A 94 -10.17 22.08 5.13
CA ASN A 94 -11.17 20.99 4.96
C ASN A 94 -10.95 20.07 3.72
N HIS A 95 -9.76 20.11 3.11
CA HIS A 95 -9.38 19.35 1.93
C HIS A 95 -8.26 18.42 2.36
N ASN A 96 -8.54 17.11 2.39
CA ASN A 96 -7.50 16.12 2.60
C ASN A 96 -6.87 15.82 1.25
N GLN A 97 -5.61 16.20 1.10
CA GLN A 97 -4.80 15.92 -0.08
C GLN A 97 -3.68 14.96 0.27
N LEU A 98 -3.39 14.08 -0.67
CA LEU A 98 -2.32 13.10 -0.56
C LEU A 98 -1.61 13.01 -1.90
N SER A 99 -0.28 13.10 -1.89
CA SER A 99 0.55 12.97 -3.08
C SER A 99 1.70 12.00 -2.82
N VAL A 100 1.94 11.11 -3.78
CA VAL A 100 2.96 10.06 -3.74
C VAL A 100 3.60 9.97 -5.12
N LYS A 101 4.92 10.05 -5.20
CA LYS A 101 5.65 9.97 -6.47
C LYS A 101 5.61 8.59 -7.08
N ILE A 102 5.83 7.56 -6.27
CA ILE A 102 5.86 6.19 -6.76
C ILE A 102 5.42 5.22 -5.68
N VAL A 103 4.63 4.22 -6.09
CA VAL A 103 4.27 3.07 -5.28
C VAL A 103 4.58 1.80 -6.05
N LYS A 104 5.40 0.94 -5.47
CA LYS A 104 5.70 -0.39 -5.99
C LYS A 104 5.39 -1.41 -4.92
N CYS A 105 4.45 -2.31 -5.19
CA CYS A 105 4.17 -3.42 -4.29
C CYS A 105 4.42 -4.75 -4.98
N PHE A 106 5.07 -5.68 -4.28
CA PHE A 106 5.23 -7.06 -4.72
C PHE A 106 4.47 -8.03 -3.82
N LYS A 107 4.03 -9.12 -4.43
CA LYS A 107 3.57 -10.32 -3.74
C LYS A 107 4.51 -11.47 -4.06
N GLN A 108 5.02 -12.13 -3.03
CA GLN A 108 5.92 -13.29 -3.15
C GLN A 108 5.43 -14.46 -2.30
N GLN A 109 5.50 -15.66 -2.84
CA GLN A 109 5.28 -16.89 -2.08
C GLN A 109 6.56 -17.26 -1.33
N ALA A 110 6.46 -17.44 -0.01
CA ALA A 110 7.56 -17.97 0.76
C ALA A 110 7.86 -19.41 0.30
N LYS A 111 9.15 -19.75 0.28
CA LYS A 111 9.63 -21.06 -0.16
C LYS A 111 10.58 -21.61 0.90
N ASN A 112 10.48 -22.91 1.13
CA ASN A 112 11.38 -23.63 2.02
C ASN A 112 12.80 -23.76 1.41
N SER A 113 13.73 -24.37 2.15
CA SER A 113 15.12 -24.56 1.74
C SER A 113 15.30 -25.40 0.47
N VAL A 114 14.27 -26.14 0.04
CA VAL A 114 14.26 -26.93 -1.19
C VAL A 114 13.44 -26.29 -2.32
N GLY A 115 13.00 -25.03 -2.14
CA GLY A 115 12.34 -24.24 -3.18
C GLY A 115 10.84 -24.54 -3.37
N GLN A 116 10.23 -25.34 -2.49
CA GLN A 116 8.80 -25.60 -2.50
C GLN A 116 8.04 -24.49 -1.74
N PRO A 117 6.82 -24.13 -2.17
CA PRO A 117 5.96 -23.21 -1.44
C PRO A 117 5.79 -23.60 0.03
N GLU A 118 5.95 -22.65 0.94
CA GLU A 118 5.75 -22.84 2.38
C GLU A 118 5.17 -21.57 3.01
N GLY A 119 4.11 -21.71 3.81
CA GLY A 119 3.48 -20.59 4.52
C GLY A 119 2.66 -19.64 3.65
N ASP A 120 2.28 -18.51 4.25
CA ASP A 120 1.49 -17.46 3.62
C ASP A 120 2.31 -16.61 2.63
N TYR A 121 1.62 -15.88 1.76
CA TYR A 121 2.25 -14.89 0.90
C TYR A 121 2.83 -13.74 1.72
N GLN A 122 4.01 -13.29 1.32
CA GLN A 122 4.62 -12.05 1.81
C GLN A 122 4.33 -10.92 0.83
N TYR A 123 4.07 -9.74 1.38
CA TYR A 123 3.83 -8.51 0.65
C TYR A 123 4.89 -7.51 1.06
N GLN A 124 5.39 -6.73 0.12
CA GLN A 124 6.27 -5.61 0.43
C GLN A 124 5.93 -4.45 -0.48
N CYS A 125 5.78 -3.27 0.11
CA CYS A 125 5.47 -2.04 -0.62
C CYS A 125 6.54 -0.97 -0.38
N LEU A 126 7.01 -0.38 -1.47
CA LEU A 126 7.89 0.79 -1.48
C LEU A 126 7.07 1.99 -1.92
N VAL A 127 7.04 3.02 -1.07
CA VAL A 127 6.26 4.25 -1.26
C VAL A 127 7.21 5.44 -1.18
N GLU A 128 7.37 6.18 -2.27
CA GLU A 128 8.18 7.41 -2.33
C GLU A 128 7.29 8.65 -2.37
N LYS A 129 7.69 9.69 -1.61
CA LYS A 129 6.93 10.93 -1.44
C LYS A 129 7.44 12.04 -2.36
#